data_AF-A0A671PMS1-F1
#
_entry.id   AF-A0A671PMS1-F1
#
_cell.length_a   1.000
_cell.length_b   1.000
_cell.length_c   1.000
_cell.angle_alpha   90.00
_cell.angle_beta   90.00
_cell.angle_gamma   90.00
#
_symmetry.space_group_name_H-M   'P 1'
#
loop_
_entity.id
_entity.type
_entity.pdbx_description
1 polymer ?
#
loop_
_entity_poly.entity_id
_entity_poly.type
_entity_poly.pdbx_seq_one_letter_code
_entity_poly.pdbx_strand_id
1 'polypeptide(L)'
;MSKREDDGCARKRKTEAGYKSEACMNPDSPVIAAFKVFQQELDTKHDKHERLVKISRDVTIESKRTIFLLHRVTSVPDVEEILSEADVKLDGVRQKIGQIAEELRGEDLHQFHRAFTPGIQEYVEAVSFHHFIRHRTLMSLEEINARLVFMRENKGEGEVAWTGPSVLTFQITPIDYLLGVADLTGELMRMCISSVGNGDIDTPFQLSGFLRQIHDGFSYIGNTGPYEVSKKLHTLRQSLGKVEDACYTLRVRGSEIPKHMLADVFSSRAATHVDPDEPMV
;
A
#
# COMPACT_ATOMS: atom_id res chain seq x y z
N MET A 1 -64.32 -13.04 -51.21
CA MET A 1 -65.22 -12.65 -50.08
C MET A 1 -65.34 -13.86 -49.16
N SER A 2 -64.79 -13.75 -47.94
CA SER A 2 -65.55 -13.79 -46.67
C SER A 2 -66.05 -15.22 -46.34
N LYS A 3 -65.75 -15.89 -45.22
CA LYS A 3 -65.57 -15.44 -43.82
C LYS A 3 -64.96 -16.61 -43.01
N ARG A 4 -64.25 -16.32 -41.92
CA ARG A 4 -63.84 -17.26 -40.85
C ARG A 4 -64.87 -17.24 -39.71
N GLU A 5 -64.87 -18.33 -38.93
CA GLU A 5 -65.20 -18.53 -37.48
C GLU A 5 -65.74 -19.97 -37.33
N ASP A 6 -65.43 -20.81 -36.33
CA ASP A 6 -64.66 -20.73 -35.09
C ASP A 6 -64.38 -22.18 -34.59
N ASP A 7 -63.53 -22.28 -33.57
CA ASP A 7 -63.67 -23.14 -32.39
C ASP A 7 -62.83 -24.44 -32.25
N GLY A 8 -62.25 -24.62 -31.04
CA GLY A 8 -61.94 -25.95 -30.51
C GLY A 8 -60.51 -26.30 -30.05
N CYS A 9 -60.22 -25.94 -28.80
CA CYS A 9 -59.58 -26.80 -27.78
C CYS A 9 -58.04 -26.84 -27.59
N ALA A 10 -57.66 -26.46 -26.36
CA ALA A 10 -56.34 -26.37 -25.77
C ALA A 10 -55.53 -27.68 -25.72
N ARG A 11 -54.25 -27.61 -26.12
CA ARG A 11 -53.23 -28.63 -25.84
C ARG A 11 -52.66 -28.44 -24.42
N LYS A 12 -53.19 -29.18 -23.44
CA LYS A 12 -52.47 -29.48 -22.19
C LYS A 12 -51.30 -30.43 -22.51
N ARG A 13 -50.05 -29.95 -22.36
CA ARG A 13 -48.87 -30.84 -22.29
C ARG A 13 -48.91 -31.55 -20.95
N LYS A 14 -49.11 -32.87 -20.96
CA LYS A 14 -48.84 -33.74 -19.82
C LYS A 14 -47.33 -33.96 -19.73
N THR A 15 -46.79 -33.46 -18.63
CA THR A 15 -45.43 -33.66 -18.12
C THR A 15 -45.29 -35.10 -17.64
N GLU A 16 -44.59 -35.98 -18.34
CA GLU A 16 -43.98 -37.18 -17.75
C GLU A 16 -42.81 -37.65 -18.63
N ALA A 17 -41.59 -37.41 -18.15
CA ALA A 17 -40.43 -38.25 -18.38
C ALA A 17 -39.34 -37.78 -17.41
N GLY A 18 -39.43 -38.25 -16.16
CA GLY A 18 -38.31 -38.25 -15.25
C GLY A 18 -37.19 -39.11 -15.84
N TYR A 19 -36.20 -38.48 -16.43
CA TYR A 19 -34.89 -39.09 -16.62
C TYR A 19 -34.02 -38.68 -15.44
N LYS A 20 -33.89 -39.63 -14.51
CA LYS A 20 -32.84 -39.67 -13.49
C LYS A 20 -31.49 -39.40 -14.17
N SER A 21 -30.97 -38.20 -14.02
CA SER A 21 -29.57 -37.87 -14.32
C SER A 21 -28.79 -37.64 -13.02
N GLU A 22 -29.05 -38.46 -12.00
CA GLU A 22 -28.30 -38.45 -10.74
C GLU A 22 -27.56 -39.78 -10.47
N ALA A 23 -27.50 -40.69 -11.44
CA ALA A 23 -26.89 -42.00 -11.24
C ALA A 23 -25.93 -42.38 -12.38
N CYS A 24 -24.74 -41.77 -12.43
CA CYS A 24 -23.51 -42.44 -12.89
C CYS A 24 -22.25 -41.58 -12.63
N MET A 25 -22.03 -41.15 -11.38
CA MET A 25 -20.69 -40.68 -10.99
C MET A 25 -20.10 -41.79 -10.13
N ASN A 26 -19.34 -42.69 -10.76
CA ASN A 26 -18.67 -43.77 -10.04
C ASN A 26 -17.58 -43.13 -9.16
N PRO A 27 -17.71 -43.10 -7.83
CA PRO A 27 -16.84 -42.32 -6.94
C PRO A 27 -15.37 -42.78 -6.98
N ASP A 28 -15.14 -43.99 -7.50
CA ASP A 28 -13.83 -44.61 -7.73
C ASP A 28 -13.31 -44.40 -9.17
N SER A 29 -13.93 -43.51 -9.95
CA SER A 29 -13.41 -43.14 -11.27
C SER A 29 -12.04 -42.48 -11.13
N PRO A 30 -11.03 -42.86 -11.95
CA PRO A 30 -9.72 -42.22 -11.93
C PRO A 30 -9.79 -40.71 -12.21
N VAL A 31 -10.82 -40.27 -12.96
CA VAL A 31 -11.07 -38.83 -13.18
C VAL A 31 -11.52 -38.16 -11.89
N ILE A 32 -12.49 -38.73 -11.16
CA ILE A 32 -12.97 -38.15 -9.89
C ILE A 32 -11.84 -38.15 -8.85
N ALA A 33 -11.00 -39.19 -8.81
CA ALA A 33 -9.82 -39.23 -7.95
C ALA A 33 -8.83 -38.10 -8.29
N ALA A 34 -8.54 -37.85 -9.57
CA ALA A 34 -7.69 -36.74 -10.00
C ALA A 34 -8.27 -35.37 -9.61
N PHE A 35 -9.58 -35.15 -9.81
CA PHE A 35 -10.24 -33.90 -9.42
C PHE A 35 -10.25 -33.68 -7.90
N LYS A 36 -10.27 -34.74 -7.08
CA LYS A 36 -10.09 -34.61 -5.62
C LYS A 36 -8.69 -34.12 -5.25
N VAL A 37 -7.65 -34.57 -5.96
CA VAL A 37 -6.28 -34.09 -5.77
C VAL A 37 -6.17 -32.61 -6.17
N PHE A 38 -6.70 -32.24 -7.35
CA PHE A 38 -6.71 -30.84 -7.79
C PHE A 38 -7.49 -29.93 -6.85
N GLN A 39 -8.62 -30.41 -6.33
CA GLN A 39 -9.40 -29.69 -5.33
C GLN A 39 -8.55 -29.42 -4.08
N GLN A 40 -7.88 -30.43 -3.52
CA GLN A 40 -7.05 -30.28 -2.33
C GLN A 40 -5.89 -29.30 -2.55
N GLU A 41 -5.26 -29.33 -3.73
CA GLU A 41 -4.19 -28.40 -4.10
C GLU A 41 -4.71 -26.95 -4.20
N LEU A 42 -5.84 -26.75 -4.87
CA LEU A 42 -6.48 -25.43 -4.99
C LEU A 42 -6.96 -24.90 -3.64
N ASP A 43 -7.60 -25.72 -2.81
CA ASP A 43 -8.07 -25.33 -1.49
C ASP A 43 -6.89 -24.92 -0.59
N THR A 44 -5.81 -25.72 -0.59
CA THR A 44 -4.57 -25.38 0.15
C THR A 44 -3.99 -24.05 -0.31
N LYS A 45 -3.97 -23.81 -1.63
CA LYS A 45 -3.49 -22.56 -2.21
C LYS A 45 -4.38 -21.37 -1.84
N HIS A 46 -5.71 -21.52 -1.88
CA HIS A 46 -6.64 -20.46 -1.48
C HIS A 46 -6.53 -20.14 0.01
N ASP A 47 -6.44 -21.16 0.86
CA ASP A 47 -6.26 -20.97 2.30
C ASP A 47 -4.98 -20.20 2.61
N LYS A 48 -3.88 -20.52 1.91
CA LYS A 48 -2.62 -19.77 2.01
C LYS A 48 -2.78 -18.32 1.54
N HIS A 49 -3.42 -18.11 0.39
CA HIS A 49 -3.70 -16.78 -0.13
C HIS A 49 -4.47 -15.92 0.89
N GLU A 50 -5.52 -16.46 1.50
CA GLU A 50 -6.31 -15.75 2.52
C GLU A 50 -5.52 -15.45 3.80
N ARG A 51 -4.63 -16.35 4.23
CA ARG A 51 -3.70 -16.06 5.34
C ARG A 51 -2.77 -14.89 5.00
N LEU A 52 -2.19 -14.89 3.80
CA LEU A 52 -1.33 -13.80 3.33
C LEU A 52 -2.07 -12.46 3.23
N VAL A 53 -3.32 -12.45 2.73
CA VAL A 53 -4.16 -11.25 2.66
C VAL A 53 -4.41 -10.67 4.05
N LYS A 54 -4.66 -11.51 5.06
CA LYS A 54 -4.85 -11.06 6.45
C LYS A 54 -3.59 -10.41 7.01
N ILE A 55 -2.43 -11.05 6.86
CA ILE A 55 -1.16 -10.50 7.36
C ILE A 55 -0.82 -9.19 6.63
N SER A 56 -1.00 -9.16 5.30
CA SER A 56 -0.83 -7.96 4.46
C SER A 56 -1.71 -6.80 4.93
N ARG A 57 -2.97 -7.07 5.27
CA ARG A 57 -3.88 -6.06 5.79
C ARG A 57 -3.39 -5.47 7.11
N ASP A 58 -2.87 -6.31 8.01
CA ASP A 58 -2.30 -5.87 9.28
C ASP A 58 -1.02 -5.05 9.09
N VAL A 59 -0.18 -5.40 8.10
CA VAL A 59 1.00 -4.62 7.68
C VAL A 59 0.56 -3.24 7.18
N THR A 60 -0.45 -3.17 6.31
CA THR A 60 -0.98 -1.89 5.81
C THR A 60 -1.49 -1.01 6.96
N ILE A 61 -2.29 -1.57 7.87
CA ILE A 61 -2.90 -0.80 8.97
C ILE A 61 -1.82 -0.21 9.87
N GLU A 62 -0.83 -1.00 10.29
CA GLU A 62 0.23 -0.52 11.18
C GLU A 62 1.20 0.45 10.46
N SER A 63 1.47 0.25 9.17
CA SER A 63 2.26 1.19 8.38
C SER A 63 1.57 2.55 8.28
N LYS A 64 0.26 2.58 8.00
CA LYS A 64 -0.54 3.83 8.03
C LYS A 64 -0.53 4.51 9.38
N ARG A 65 -0.70 3.75 10.47
CA ARG A 65 -0.63 4.29 11.84
C ARG A 65 0.72 4.93 12.12
N THR A 66 1.80 4.33 11.61
CA THR A 66 3.15 4.87 11.70
C THR A 66 3.27 6.16 10.89
N ILE A 67 2.77 6.21 9.64
CA ILE A 67 2.75 7.43 8.83
C ILE A 67 2.00 8.56 9.55
N PHE A 68 0.83 8.29 10.14
CA PHE A 68 0.09 9.29 10.93
C PHE A 68 0.84 9.75 12.17
N LEU A 69 1.58 8.86 12.83
CA LEU A 69 2.47 9.24 13.93
C LEU A 69 3.58 10.20 13.43
N LEU A 70 4.21 9.87 12.30
CA LEU A 70 5.29 10.67 11.71
C LEU A 70 4.84 12.06 11.26
N HIS A 71 3.58 12.26 10.88
CA HIS A 71 3.07 13.61 10.59
C HIS A 71 3.04 14.55 11.80
N ARG A 72 3.16 14.02 13.02
CA ARG A 72 3.16 14.85 14.25
C ARG A 72 4.49 15.57 14.49
N VAL A 73 5.56 15.20 13.77
CA VAL A 73 6.89 15.80 13.93
C VAL A 73 6.92 17.29 13.64
N THR A 74 5.99 17.81 12.83
CA THR A 74 5.91 19.26 12.56
C THR A 74 5.34 20.07 13.72
N SER A 75 4.75 19.41 14.73
CA SER A 75 4.00 20.05 15.81
C SER A 75 4.64 19.89 17.19
N VAL A 76 5.81 19.24 17.29
CA VAL A 76 6.51 18.99 18.55
C VAL A 76 7.94 19.52 18.52
N PRO A 77 8.49 19.97 19.66
CA PRO A 77 9.88 20.39 19.75
C PRO A 77 10.86 19.22 19.76
N ASP A 78 10.47 18.09 20.36
CA ASP A 78 11.30 16.87 20.40
C ASP A 78 10.78 15.85 19.38
N VAL A 79 11.51 15.74 18.26
CA VAL A 79 11.20 14.83 17.16
C VAL A 79 11.71 13.41 17.46
N GLU A 80 12.70 13.25 18.33
CA GLU A 80 13.38 11.96 18.53
C GLU A 80 12.50 10.95 19.27
N GLU A 81 11.64 11.41 20.20
CA GLU A 81 10.66 10.55 20.87
C GLU A 81 9.68 9.92 19.87
N ILE A 82 9.18 10.73 18.92
CA ILE A 82 8.27 10.26 17.87
C ILE A 82 8.98 9.28 16.92
N LEU A 83 10.21 9.58 16.52
CA LEU A 83 10.99 8.69 15.67
C LEU A 83 11.29 7.36 16.36
N SER A 84 11.65 7.40 17.65
CA SER A 84 11.88 6.18 18.46
C SER A 84 10.61 5.34 18.59
N GLU A 85 9.44 5.97 18.81
CA GLU A 85 8.15 5.28 18.83
C GLU A 85 7.82 4.67 17.45
N ALA A 86 8.11 5.40 16.36
CA ALA A 86 7.91 4.92 15.00
C ALA A 86 8.82 3.73 14.68
N ASP A 87 10.08 3.74 15.11
CA ASP A 87 11.01 2.61 14.96
C ASP A 87 10.44 1.34 15.61
N VAL A 88 9.94 1.43 16.85
CA VAL A 88 9.30 0.28 17.54
C VAL A 88 8.09 -0.26 16.76
N LYS A 89 7.28 0.63 16.18
CA LYS A 89 6.13 0.22 15.35
C LYS A 89 6.58 -0.44 14.04
N LEU A 90 7.56 0.13 13.36
CA LEU A 90 8.13 -0.43 12.14
C LEU A 90 8.80 -1.78 12.39
N ASP A 91 9.40 -2.00 13.55
CA ASP A 91 9.92 -3.30 13.98
C ASP A 91 8.80 -4.34 14.05
N GLY A 92 7.66 -3.98 14.66
CA GLY A 92 6.46 -4.82 14.69
C GLY A 92 5.91 -5.14 13.29
N VAL A 93 5.94 -4.17 12.38
CA VAL A 93 5.57 -4.38 10.97
C VAL A 93 6.54 -5.36 10.28
N ARG A 94 7.86 -5.20 10.50
CA ARG A 94 8.86 -6.13 9.96
C ARG A 94 8.63 -7.56 10.44
N GLN A 95 8.25 -7.77 11.70
CA GLN A 95 7.92 -9.11 12.19
C GLN A 95 6.74 -9.74 11.43
N LYS A 96 5.72 -8.97 11.07
CA LYS A 96 4.60 -9.44 10.24
C LYS A 96 5.05 -9.77 8.81
N ILE A 97 5.96 -9.00 8.24
CA ILE A 97 6.58 -9.34 6.94
C ILE A 97 7.39 -10.63 7.07
N GLY A 98 8.04 -10.88 8.21
CA GLY A 98 8.67 -12.16 8.51
C GLY A 98 7.69 -13.33 8.50
N GLN A 99 6.45 -13.14 8.98
CA GLN A 99 5.39 -14.14 8.89
C GLN A 99 4.95 -14.41 7.43
N ILE A 100 4.89 -13.36 6.59
CA ILE A 100 4.65 -13.50 5.14
C ILE A 100 5.76 -14.34 4.51
N ALA A 101 7.02 -14.06 4.85
CA ALA A 101 8.16 -14.80 4.33
C ALA A 101 8.11 -16.29 4.72
N GLU A 102 7.69 -16.61 5.95
CA GLU A 102 7.59 -17.99 6.43
C GLU A 102 6.47 -18.75 5.69
N GLU A 103 5.32 -18.09 5.49
CA GLU A 103 4.17 -18.67 4.78
C GLU A 103 4.48 -18.97 3.30
N LEU A 104 5.40 -18.20 2.71
CA LEU A 104 5.90 -18.35 1.34
C LEU A 104 7.12 -19.25 1.21
N ARG A 105 7.56 -19.91 2.28
CA ARG A 105 8.74 -20.78 2.23
C ARG A 105 8.52 -21.93 1.26
N GLY A 106 9.40 -22.01 0.25
CA GLY A 106 9.33 -23.05 -0.79
C GLY A 106 8.27 -22.79 -1.86
N GLU A 107 7.61 -21.63 -1.85
CA GLU A 107 6.62 -21.21 -2.84
C GLU A 107 7.22 -20.19 -3.82
N ASP A 108 6.59 -20.03 -4.98
CA ASP A 108 6.90 -18.91 -5.88
C ASP A 108 6.22 -17.63 -5.36
N LEU A 109 7.04 -16.64 -4.97
CA LEU A 109 6.61 -15.32 -4.53
C LEU A 109 5.64 -14.65 -5.51
N HIS A 110 5.86 -14.78 -6.82
CA HIS A 110 5.04 -14.11 -7.83
C HIS A 110 3.63 -14.69 -7.90
N GLN A 111 3.45 -15.96 -7.54
CA GLN A 111 2.14 -16.62 -7.54
C GLN A 111 1.20 -16.02 -6.49
N PHE A 112 1.74 -15.59 -5.35
CA PHE A 112 0.98 -15.02 -4.24
C PHE A 112 1.15 -13.50 -4.10
N HIS A 113 1.95 -12.86 -4.95
CA HIS A 113 2.33 -11.44 -4.86
C HIS A 113 1.14 -10.49 -4.65
N ARG A 114 0.04 -10.75 -5.35
CA ARG A 114 -1.19 -9.94 -5.24
C ARG A 114 -1.81 -9.94 -3.84
N ALA A 115 -1.57 -10.96 -3.01
CA ALA A 115 -2.07 -11.03 -1.64
C ALA A 115 -1.39 -10.02 -0.72
N PHE A 116 -0.09 -9.78 -0.93
CA PHE A 116 0.74 -9.03 0.01
C PHE A 116 1.28 -7.70 -0.54
N THR A 117 1.27 -7.49 -1.85
CA THR A 117 1.75 -6.25 -2.48
C THR A 117 1.19 -4.96 -1.85
N PRO A 118 -0.09 -4.84 -1.43
CA PRO A 118 -0.57 -3.60 -0.81
C PRO A 118 0.07 -3.33 0.55
N GLY A 119 0.31 -4.37 1.35
CA GLY A 119 1.03 -4.25 2.62
C GLY A 119 2.48 -3.84 2.42
N ILE A 120 3.16 -4.44 1.44
CA ILE A 120 4.56 -4.13 1.16
C ILE A 120 4.74 -2.71 0.63
N GLN A 121 3.88 -2.23 -0.26
CA GLN A 121 3.94 -0.85 -0.76
C GLN A 121 3.76 0.17 0.39
N GLU A 122 2.79 -0.07 1.28
CA GLU A 122 2.55 0.79 2.45
C GLU A 122 3.72 0.76 3.44
N TYR A 123 4.36 -0.39 3.61
CA TYR A 123 5.57 -0.51 4.43
C TYR A 123 6.73 0.30 3.83
N VAL A 124 6.95 0.22 2.52
CA VAL A 124 7.96 1.03 1.81
C VAL A 124 7.70 2.52 2.01
N GLU A 125 6.45 2.96 1.86
CA GLU A 125 6.04 4.34 2.10
C GLU A 125 6.39 4.77 3.53
N ALA A 126 6.03 3.97 4.54
CA ALA A 126 6.27 4.28 5.95
C ALA A 126 7.77 4.36 6.30
N VAL A 127 8.59 3.37 5.89
CA VAL A 127 10.03 3.38 6.21
C VAL A 127 10.77 4.47 5.47
N SER A 128 10.38 4.76 4.23
CA SER A 128 10.99 5.82 3.43
C SER A 128 10.63 7.20 3.99
N PHE A 129 9.40 7.37 4.50
CA PHE A 129 8.99 8.60 5.15
C PHE A 129 9.75 8.84 6.46
N HIS A 130 9.85 7.80 7.29
CA HIS A 130 10.68 7.83 8.50
C HIS A 130 12.14 8.20 8.18
N HIS A 131 12.75 7.52 7.20
CA HIS A 131 14.12 7.76 6.78
C HIS A 131 14.32 9.19 6.26
N PHE A 132 13.38 9.71 5.46
CA PHE A 132 13.42 11.08 4.98
C PHE A 132 13.38 12.10 6.13
N ILE A 133 12.53 11.89 7.15
CA ILE A 133 12.46 12.79 8.31
C ILE A 133 13.83 12.86 9.02
N ARG A 134 14.50 11.71 9.16
CA ARG A 134 15.76 11.60 9.89
C ARG A 134 16.98 12.05 9.08
N HIS A 135 17.02 11.77 7.79
CA HIS A 135 18.23 11.90 6.96
C HIS A 135 18.11 12.84 5.77
N ARG A 136 16.89 13.28 5.42
CA ARG A 136 16.61 14.11 4.23
C ARG A 136 17.06 13.48 2.91
N THR A 137 17.12 12.15 2.86
CA THR A 137 17.43 11.37 1.65
C THR A 137 16.36 10.30 1.40
N LEU A 138 16.40 9.68 0.22
CA LEU A 138 15.56 8.53 -0.10
C LEU A 138 16.25 7.25 0.36
N MET A 139 15.53 6.39 1.08
CA MET A 139 16.01 5.05 1.44
C MET A 139 16.00 4.15 0.19
N SER A 140 17.12 3.50 -0.11
CA SER A 140 17.25 2.60 -1.26
C SER A 140 16.52 1.26 -1.05
N LEU A 141 16.21 0.57 -2.14
CA LEU A 141 15.59 -0.76 -2.09
C LEU A 141 16.50 -1.77 -1.36
N GLU A 142 17.80 -1.67 -1.59
CA GLU A 142 18.82 -2.52 -0.98
C GLU A 142 18.87 -2.33 0.53
N GLU A 143 18.82 -1.07 1.01
CA GLU A 143 18.75 -0.77 2.44
C GLU A 143 17.49 -1.32 3.10
N ILE A 144 16.34 -1.27 2.41
CA ILE A 144 15.09 -1.83 2.94
C ILE A 144 15.20 -3.35 3.01
N ASN A 145 15.62 -4.00 1.92
CA ASN A 145 15.75 -5.46 1.85
C ASN A 145 16.78 -6.00 2.86
N ALA A 146 17.85 -5.25 3.14
CA ALA A 146 18.83 -5.61 4.18
C ALA A 146 18.22 -5.69 5.58
N ARG A 147 17.12 -4.97 5.84
CA ARG A 147 16.38 -5.02 7.12
C ARG A 147 15.33 -6.14 7.17
N LEU A 148 15.09 -6.85 6.07
CA LEU A 148 14.11 -7.93 5.94
C LEU A 148 14.79 -9.31 5.92
N VAL A 149 15.79 -9.46 6.79
CA VAL A 149 16.48 -10.71 7.08
C VAL A 149 16.10 -11.14 8.49
N PHE A 150 15.52 -12.33 8.61
CA PHE A 150 14.99 -12.87 9.84
C PHE A 150 15.81 -14.11 10.22
N MET A 151 16.42 -14.09 11.41
CA MET A 151 17.12 -15.24 11.96
C MET A 151 16.19 -16.02 12.88
N ARG A 152 16.14 -17.34 12.73
CA ARG A 152 15.41 -18.22 13.64
C ARG A 152 16.36 -19.12 14.41
N GLU A 153 16.17 -19.15 15.72
CA GLU A 153 16.62 -20.26 16.56
C GLU A 153 15.60 -21.40 16.45
N ASN A 154 16.02 -22.54 15.92
CA ASN A 154 15.21 -23.75 15.98
C ASN A 154 15.13 -24.20 17.45
N LYS A 155 14.06 -23.82 18.16
CA LYS A 155 13.64 -24.54 19.37
C LYS A 155 13.01 -25.87 18.92
N GLY A 156 13.86 -26.85 18.64
CA GLY A 156 13.44 -28.18 18.23
C GLY A 156 12.99 -29.01 19.42
N GLU A 157 11.68 -29.25 19.52
CA GLU A 157 11.13 -30.49 20.08
C GLU A 157 10.71 -31.36 18.89
N GLY A 158 11.53 -32.34 18.51
CA GLY A 158 11.20 -33.30 17.45
C GLY A 158 12.36 -33.61 16.50
N GLU A 159 12.80 -34.86 16.53
CA GLU A 159 13.93 -35.44 15.82
C GLU A 159 13.80 -35.37 14.29
N VAL A 160 14.51 -34.44 13.63
CA VAL A 160 15.46 -34.65 12.51
C VAL A 160 16.25 -33.34 12.39
N ALA A 161 17.46 -33.31 12.94
CA ALA A 161 18.22 -32.10 13.15
C ALA A 161 18.92 -31.62 11.86
N TRP A 162 18.33 -30.63 11.19
CA TRP A 162 19.11 -29.64 10.44
C TRP A 162 19.63 -28.61 11.45
N THR A 163 20.82 -28.87 11.99
CA THR A 163 21.53 -28.02 12.96
C THR A 163 22.18 -26.82 12.25
N GLY A 164 21.35 -25.85 11.88
CA GLY A 164 21.81 -24.53 11.46
C GLY A 164 20.71 -23.49 11.66
N PRO A 165 21.04 -22.23 11.97
CA PRO A 165 20.06 -21.16 11.97
C PRO A 165 19.40 -21.09 10.58
N SER A 166 18.07 -21.28 10.53
CA SER A 166 17.33 -21.05 9.29
C SER A 166 17.20 -19.55 9.11
N VAL A 167 17.94 -19.01 8.14
CA VAL A 167 17.82 -17.62 7.71
C VAL A 167 16.65 -17.52 6.74
N LEU A 168 15.71 -16.65 7.06
CA LEU A 168 14.55 -16.37 6.23
C LEU A 168 14.69 -14.94 5.71
N THR A 169 14.53 -14.75 4.39
CA THR A 169 14.67 -13.44 3.76
C THR A 169 13.43 -13.09 2.97
N PHE A 170 12.99 -11.84 3.04
CA PHE A 170 11.96 -11.31 2.15
C PHE A 170 12.59 -10.26 1.23
N GLN A 171 12.28 -10.33 -0.08
CA GLN A 171 12.79 -9.38 -1.07
C GLN A 171 11.62 -8.59 -1.64
N ILE A 172 11.63 -7.27 -1.41
CA ILE A 172 10.68 -6.34 -2.02
C ILE A 172 11.00 -6.23 -3.51
N THR A 173 9.98 -6.27 -4.35
CA THR A 173 10.15 -6.11 -5.79
C THR A 173 10.43 -4.65 -6.16
N PRO A 174 11.17 -4.37 -7.25
CA PRO A 174 11.36 -3.00 -7.73
C PRO A 174 10.04 -2.27 -7.99
N ILE A 175 8.99 -2.99 -8.39
CA ILE A 175 7.67 -2.42 -8.66
C ILE A 175 7.00 -1.98 -7.35
N ASP A 176 7.00 -2.82 -6.32
CA ASP A 176 6.45 -2.44 -5.01
C ASP A 176 7.19 -1.24 -4.41
N TYR A 177 8.52 -1.21 -4.58
CA TYR A 177 9.33 -0.08 -4.16
C TYR A 177 8.92 1.22 -4.88
N LEU A 178 8.85 1.20 -6.22
CA LEU A 178 8.44 2.37 -6.99
C LEU A 178 7.03 2.84 -6.63
N LEU A 179 6.08 1.92 -6.41
CA LEU A 179 4.72 2.29 -6.04
C LEU A 179 4.64 2.90 -4.63
N GLY A 180 5.36 2.32 -3.65
CA GLY A 180 5.46 2.89 -2.30
C GLY A 180 6.17 4.25 -2.25
N VAL A 181 7.25 4.43 -3.02
CA VAL A 181 7.94 5.74 -3.15
C VAL A 181 7.06 6.76 -3.87
N ALA A 182 6.21 6.34 -4.81
CA ALA A 182 5.26 7.25 -5.41
C ALA A 182 4.24 7.77 -4.39
N ASP A 183 3.72 6.89 -3.52
CA ASP A 183 2.78 7.28 -2.46
C ASP A 183 3.42 8.16 -1.38
N LEU A 184 4.68 7.88 -1.02
CA LEU A 184 5.51 8.74 -0.16
C LEU A 184 5.47 10.22 -0.58
N THR A 185 5.42 10.52 -1.88
CA THR A 185 5.40 11.91 -2.35
C THR A 185 4.14 12.67 -1.93
N GLY A 186 3.02 11.95 -1.75
CA GLY A 186 1.81 12.51 -1.16
C GLY A 186 1.99 12.84 0.32
N GLU A 187 2.67 12.00 1.09
CA GLU A 187 2.95 12.25 2.50
C GLU A 187 3.96 13.39 2.69
N LEU A 188 4.98 13.48 1.84
CA LEU A 188 5.92 14.59 1.83
C LEU A 188 5.24 15.92 1.47
N MET A 189 4.31 15.92 0.52
CA MET A 189 3.47 17.08 0.23
C MET A 189 2.64 17.48 1.46
N ARG A 190 1.99 16.52 2.15
CA ARG A 190 1.22 16.81 3.38
C ARG A 190 2.10 17.43 4.46
N MET A 191 3.30 16.86 4.68
CA MET A 191 4.29 17.41 5.61
C MET A 191 4.69 18.83 5.25
N CYS A 192 4.94 19.11 3.96
CA CYS A 192 5.26 20.45 3.48
C CYS A 192 4.18 21.46 3.90
N ILE A 193 2.91 21.18 3.57
CA ILE A 193 1.81 22.10 3.89
C ILE A 193 1.63 22.27 5.40
N SER A 194 1.75 21.18 6.17
CA SER A 194 1.71 21.23 7.64
C SER A 194 2.82 22.11 8.22
N SER A 195 4.05 21.97 7.71
CA SER A 195 5.20 22.78 8.15
C SER A 195 4.99 24.27 7.86
N VAL A 196 4.48 24.63 6.69
CA VAL A 196 4.11 26.02 6.34
C VAL A 196 3.06 26.56 7.31
N GLY A 197 2.04 25.77 7.62
CA GLY A 197 0.99 26.14 8.57
C GLY A 197 1.52 26.44 9.98
N ASN A 198 2.57 25.75 10.39
CA ASN A 198 3.24 25.95 11.68
C ASN A 198 4.33 27.03 11.64
N GLY A 199 4.49 27.74 10.52
CA GLY A 199 5.44 28.85 10.36
C GLY A 199 6.86 28.42 9.99
N ASP A 200 7.08 27.16 9.63
CA ASP A 200 8.38 26.69 9.11
C ASP A 200 8.58 27.19 7.67
N ILE A 201 9.68 27.90 7.46
CA ILE A 201 10.06 28.50 6.17
C ILE A 201 11.21 27.76 5.49
N ASP A 202 11.83 26.78 6.13
CA ASP A 202 13.02 26.08 5.64
C ASP A 202 12.66 24.69 5.09
N THR A 203 11.86 23.91 5.84
CA THR A 203 11.42 22.56 5.46
C THR A 203 10.74 22.50 4.08
N PRO A 204 9.87 23.45 3.69
CA PRO A 204 9.22 23.44 2.37
C PRO A 204 10.21 23.44 1.19
N PHE A 205 11.28 24.25 1.27
CA PHE A 205 12.26 24.32 0.17
C PHE A 205 13.11 23.06 0.07
N GLN A 206 13.46 22.45 1.21
CA GLN A 206 14.16 21.17 1.25
C GLN A 206 13.30 20.06 0.63
N LEU A 207 12.01 20.01 1.02
CA LEU A 207 11.03 19.07 0.46
C LEU A 207 10.84 19.27 -1.05
N SER A 208 10.75 20.52 -1.52
CA SER A 208 10.61 20.83 -2.94
C SER A 208 11.79 20.32 -3.76
N GLY A 209 13.03 20.52 -3.28
CA GLY A 209 14.23 20.00 -3.93
C GLY A 209 14.22 18.48 -4.03
N PHE A 210 13.84 17.81 -2.94
CA PHE A 210 13.75 16.35 -2.89
C PHE A 210 12.65 15.78 -3.81
N LEU A 211 11.45 16.38 -3.79
CA LEU A 211 10.34 15.95 -4.66
C LEU A 211 10.66 16.14 -6.14
N ARG A 212 11.40 17.19 -6.51
CA ARG A 212 11.89 17.39 -7.89
C ARG A 212 12.78 16.23 -8.31
N GLN A 213 13.73 15.82 -7.47
CA GLN A 213 14.61 14.68 -7.78
C GLN A 213 13.83 13.37 -7.96
N ILE A 214 12.82 13.11 -7.11
CA ILE A 214 11.95 11.95 -7.27
C ILE A 214 11.17 12.05 -8.59
N HIS A 215 10.53 13.18 -8.86
CA HIS A 215 9.79 13.41 -10.11
C HIS A 215 10.65 13.18 -11.35
N ASP A 216 11.88 13.67 -11.34
CA ASP A 216 12.82 13.51 -12.46
C ASP A 216 13.22 12.05 -12.64
N GLY A 217 13.43 11.31 -11.53
CA GLY A 217 13.65 9.87 -11.55
C GLY A 217 12.48 9.08 -12.16
N PHE A 218 11.23 9.37 -11.75
CA PHE A 218 10.05 8.73 -12.34
C PHE A 218 9.85 9.14 -13.81
N SER A 219 10.15 10.38 -14.17
CA SER A 219 10.09 10.86 -15.55
C SER A 219 11.15 10.20 -16.44
N TYR A 220 12.33 9.90 -15.88
CA TYR A 220 13.39 9.17 -16.55
C TYR A 220 12.99 7.72 -16.87
N ILE A 221 12.30 7.04 -15.96
CA ILE A 221 11.71 5.71 -16.21
C ILE A 221 10.68 5.81 -17.35
N GLY A 222 9.81 6.83 -17.27
CA GLY A 222 8.80 7.13 -18.29
C GLY A 222 7.92 5.92 -18.62
N ASN A 223 7.71 5.69 -19.92
CA ASN A 223 6.85 4.60 -20.42
C ASN A 223 7.53 3.22 -20.44
N THR A 224 8.76 3.11 -19.92
CA THR A 224 9.48 1.82 -19.82
C THR A 224 9.02 1.02 -18.60
N GLY A 225 8.42 1.68 -17.61
CA GLY A 225 7.92 1.05 -16.40
C GLY A 225 6.52 0.44 -16.55
N PRO A 226 6.05 -0.30 -15.54
CA PRO A 226 4.68 -0.80 -15.49
C PRO A 226 3.63 0.31 -15.60
N TYR A 227 2.46 -0.03 -16.11
CA TYR A 227 1.35 0.90 -16.27
C TYR A 227 0.95 1.58 -14.94
N GLU A 228 1.01 0.84 -13.84
CA GLU A 228 0.71 1.32 -12.50
C GLU A 228 1.63 2.46 -12.08
N VAL A 229 2.93 2.37 -12.40
CA VAL A 229 3.93 3.41 -12.14
C VAL A 229 3.62 4.67 -12.99
N SER A 230 3.26 4.46 -14.25
CA SER A 230 2.87 5.57 -15.15
C SER A 230 1.63 6.31 -14.63
N LYS A 231 0.67 5.61 -14.04
CA LYS A 231 -0.52 6.22 -13.42
C LYS A 231 -0.14 7.11 -12.22
N LYS A 232 0.82 6.66 -11.41
CA LYS A 232 1.30 7.40 -10.24
C LYS A 232 2.04 8.69 -10.61
N LEU A 233 2.65 8.77 -11.80
CA LEU A 233 3.32 9.99 -12.28
C LEU A 233 2.38 11.21 -12.32
N HIS A 234 1.09 11.00 -12.62
CA HIS A 234 0.12 12.09 -12.61
C HIS A 234 -0.09 12.67 -11.20
N THR A 235 -0.32 11.81 -10.21
CA THR A 235 -0.48 12.22 -8.81
C THR A 235 0.81 12.83 -8.26
N LEU A 236 1.98 12.28 -8.63
CA LEU A 236 3.28 12.83 -8.28
C LEU A 236 3.44 14.28 -8.77
N ARG A 237 3.08 14.57 -10.02
CA ARG A 237 3.11 15.93 -10.57
C ARG A 237 2.20 16.89 -9.79
N GLN A 238 1.01 16.43 -9.38
CA GLN A 238 0.11 17.24 -8.56
C GLN A 238 0.70 17.53 -7.17
N SER A 239 1.32 16.53 -6.53
CA SER A 239 2.02 16.69 -5.25
C SER A 239 3.18 17.68 -5.37
N LEU A 240 3.99 17.56 -6.43
CA LEU A 240 5.09 18.48 -6.70
C LEU A 240 4.60 19.91 -6.92
N GLY A 241 3.58 20.11 -7.75
CA GLY A 241 3.02 21.44 -8.02
C GLY A 241 2.55 22.15 -6.75
N LYS A 242 1.84 21.44 -5.86
CA LYS A 242 1.41 21.98 -4.57
C LYS A 242 2.57 22.41 -3.67
N VAL A 243 3.66 21.64 -3.65
CA VAL A 243 4.86 21.97 -2.88
C VAL A 243 5.60 23.16 -3.47
N GLU A 244 5.71 23.23 -4.80
CA GLU A 244 6.32 24.37 -5.50
C GLU A 244 5.51 25.66 -5.32
N ASP A 245 4.19 25.59 -5.39
CA ASP A 245 3.28 26.72 -5.14
C ASP A 245 3.42 27.24 -3.69
N ALA A 246 3.57 26.33 -2.72
CA ALA A 246 3.82 26.70 -1.33
C ALA A 246 5.16 27.43 -1.17
N CYS A 247 6.23 26.91 -1.77
CA CYS A 247 7.56 27.54 -1.76
C CYS A 247 7.55 28.90 -2.47
N TYR A 248 6.87 29.02 -3.60
CA TYR A 248 6.70 30.27 -4.33
C TYR A 248 6.00 31.31 -3.45
N THR A 249 4.89 30.93 -2.83
CA THR A 249 4.11 31.82 -1.95
C THR A 249 4.94 32.30 -0.76
N LEU A 250 5.71 31.40 -0.13
CA LEU A 250 6.65 31.76 0.94
C LEU A 250 7.71 32.75 0.46
N ARG A 251 8.28 32.53 -0.72
CA ARG A 251 9.34 33.39 -1.26
C ARG A 251 8.84 34.80 -1.56
N VAL A 252 7.68 34.93 -2.20
CA VAL A 252 7.09 36.23 -2.53
C VAL A 252 6.76 36.99 -1.25
N ARG A 253 5.98 36.39 -0.34
CA ARG A 253 5.58 37.04 0.92
C ARG A 253 6.76 37.36 1.82
N GLY A 254 7.73 36.44 1.93
CA GLY A 254 8.94 36.65 2.72
C GLY A 254 9.89 37.71 2.17
N SER A 255 9.69 38.14 0.91
CA SER A 255 10.41 39.26 0.31
C SER A 255 9.65 40.59 0.44
N GLU A 256 8.36 40.57 0.76
CA GLU A 256 7.48 41.76 0.90
C GLU A 256 7.26 42.18 2.35
N ILE A 257 7.22 41.21 3.29
CA ILE A 257 6.87 41.43 4.70
C ILE A 257 8.05 41.01 5.61
N PRO A 258 8.44 41.82 6.63
CA PRO A 258 9.49 41.45 7.57
C PRO A 258 9.24 40.08 8.20
N LYS A 259 10.28 39.25 8.30
CA LYS A 259 10.20 37.83 8.70
C LYS A 259 9.36 37.54 9.96
N HIS A 260 9.29 38.48 10.90
CA HIS A 260 8.53 38.32 12.15
C HIS A 260 6.99 38.43 11.98
N MET A 261 6.47 38.96 10.87
CA MET A 261 5.02 39.06 10.61
C MET A 261 4.50 38.00 9.63
N LEU A 262 5.35 37.08 9.15
CA LEU A 262 4.94 36.07 8.17
C LEU A 262 4.06 34.98 8.78
N ALA A 263 4.36 34.54 10.01
CA ALA A 263 3.60 33.49 10.69
C ALA A 263 2.11 33.86 10.89
N ASP A 264 1.82 35.15 11.15
CA ASP A 264 0.46 35.66 11.37
C ASP A 264 -0.38 35.67 10.07
N VAL A 265 0.26 35.89 8.92
CA VAL A 265 -0.42 35.92 7.60
C VAL A 265 -0.80 34.53 7.10
N PHE A 266 -0.08 33.48 7.53
CA PHE A 266 -0.43 32.10 7.22
C PHE A 266 -1.44 31.51 8.22
N SER A 267 -1.30 31.83 9.51
CA SER A 267 -2.26 31.44 10.56
C SER A 267 -3.66 32.02 10.32
N SER A 268 -3.75 33.28 9.88
CA SER A 268 -5.02 33.93 9.56
C SER A 268 -5.77 33.31 8.38
N ARG A 269 -5.06 32.72 7.41
CA ARG A 269 -5.70 32.06 6.26
C ARG A 269 -6.21 30.65 6.57
N ALA A 270 -5.54 29.93 7.47
CA ALA A 270 -6.01 28.64 7.97
C ALA A 270 -7.34 28.77 8.74
N ALA A 271 -7.56 29.90 9.43
CA ALA A 271 -8.83 30.20 10.10
C ALA A 271 -9.97 30.59 9.15
N THR A 272 -9.68 31.04 7.92
CA THR A 272 -10.69 31.48 6.94
C THR A 272 -11.17 30.41 5.97
N HIS A 273 -10.65 29.18 6.04
CA HIS A 273 -11.18 28.04 5.28
C HIS A 273 -12.24 27.26 6.08
N VAL A 274 -13.22 27.97 6.64
CA VAL A 274 -14.52 27.38 6.96
C VAL A 274 -15.42 27.68 5.76
N ASP A 275 -15.85 26.60 5.10
CA ASP A 275 -16.62 26.60 3.86
C ASP A 275 -17.89 27.48 3.97
N PRO A 276 -18.18 28.40 3.03
CA PRO A 276 -19.44 29.16 3.03
C PRO A 276 -20.66 28.35 2.54
N ASP A 277 -20.47 27.13 2.05
CA ASP A 277 -21.51 26.38 1.33
C ASP A 277 -22.08 25.18 2.13
N GLU A 278 -22.47 25.40 3.39
CA GLU A 278 -23.38 24.46 4.08
C GLU A 278 -24.76 25.12 4.28
N PRO A 279 -25.81 24.67 3.56
CA PRO A 279 -27.15 25.20 3.74
C PRO A 279 -27.70 24.74 5.09
N MET A 280 -28.10 25.69 5.92
CA MET A 280 -28.82 25.47 7.17
C MET A 280 -30.15 24.74 6.89
N VAL A 281 -30.23 23.48 7.31
CA VAL A 281 -31.48 22.74 7.54
C VAL A 281 -31.41 22.12 8.94
#